data_AF-A0A841U5M6-F1
#
_entry.id   AF-A0A841U5M6-F1
#
_cell.length_a   1.000
_cell.length_b   1.000
_cell.length_c   1.000
_cell.angle_alpha   90.00
_cell.angle_beta   90.00
_cell.angle_gamma   90.00
#
_symmetry.space_group_name_H-M   'P 1'
#
loop_
_entity.id
_entity.type
_entity.pdbx_description
1 polymer ?
#
loop_
_entity_poly.entity_id
_entity_poly.type
_entity_poly.pdbx_seq_one_letter_code
_entity_poly.pdbx_strand_id
1 'polypeptide(L)'
;MGFIKNLTMPSGVSLQNAYCRIEKIIGDKSSMSIQLAYYINQIAIEQKLVSAYTEFYQFVPSIEDSSPNIFKQSYNYLKTLPEFSNAIEV
;
A
#
# COMPACT_ATOMS: atom_id res chain seq x y z
N MET A 1 4.17 -6.23 6.05
CA MET A 1 4.46 -4.81 5.80
C MET A 1 3.16 -4.15 5.41
N GLY A 2 2.51 -3.59 6.41
CA GLY A 2 1.34 -2.77 6.27
C GLY A 2 1.60 -1.36 6.80
N PHE A 3 0.59 -0.52 6.64
CA PHE A 3 0.57 0.85 7.10
C PHE A 3 -0.77 1.10 7.78
N ILE A 4 -0.78 1.69 8.97
CA ILE A 4 -2.00 2.19 9.59
C ILE A 4 -2.08 3.68 9.31
N LYS A 5 -3.15 4.14 8.67
CA LYS A 5 -3.38 5.57 8.42
C LYS A 5 -4.84 5.94 8.60
N ASN A 6 -5.08 7.23 8.77
CA ASN A 6 -6.43 7.78 8.67
C ASN A 6 -6.68 8.13 7.20
N LEU A 7 -7.73 7.56 6.61
CA LEU A 7 -8.11 7.81 5.22
C LEU A 7 -9.52 8.39 5.16
N THR A 8 -9.67 9.54 4.51
CA THR A 8 -10.99 10.05 4.14
C THR A 8 -11.27 9.61 2.70
N MET A 9 -12.23 8.70 2.54
CA MET A 9 -12.68 8.23 1.24
C MET A 9 -13.46 9.35 0.51
N PRO A 10 -13.46 9.36 -0.82
CA PRO A 10 -14.25 10.31 -1.61
C PRO A 10 -15.76 10.19 -1.37
N SER A 11 -16.22 9.07 -0.80
CA SER A 11 -17.59 8.88 -0.33
C SER A 11 -17.94 9.66 0.95
N GLY A 12 -17.01 10.44 1.51
CA GLY A 12 -17.19 11.22 2.75
C GLY A 12 -16.96 10.42 4.04
N VAL A 13 -16.61 9.14 3.93
CA VAL A 13 -16.33 8.27 5.08
C VAL A 13 -14.88 8.48 5.53
N SER A 14 -14.69 8.91 6.78
CA SER A 14 -13.37 8.98 7.41
C SER A 14 -13.10 7.70 8.18
N LEU A 15 -12.16 6.90 7.69
CA LEU A 15 -11.65 5.71 8.36
C LEU A 15 -10.49 6.13 9.26
N GLN A 16 -10.68 6.04 10.57
CA GLN A 16 -9.59 6.15 11.53
C GLN A 16 -8.92 4.78 11.72
N ASN A 17 -7.59 4.75 11.71
CA ASN A 17 -6.78 3.52 11.79
C ASN A 17 -7.06 2.50 10.67
N ALA A 18 -7.29 2.98 9.45
CA ALA A 18 -7.37 2.09 8.29
C ALA A 18 -6.05 1.34 8.13
N TYR A 19 -6.14 0.01 8.08
CA TYR A 19 -4.99 -0.84 7.86
C TYR A 19 -4.80 -1.04 6.36
N CYS A 20 -3.64 -0.68 5.85
CA CYS A 20 -3.33 -0.73 4.43
C CYS A 20 -2.19 -1.73 4.21
N ARG A 21 -2.27 -2.56 3.17
CA ARG A 21 -1.23 -3.54 2.87
C ARG A 21 -1.08 -3.73 1.38
N ILE A 22 0.16 -3.93 0.96
CA ILE A 22 0.47 -4.38 -0.39
C ILE A 22 -0.02 -5.82 -0.53
N GLU A 23 -1.08 -6.03 -1.33
CA GLU A 23 -1.60 -7.36 -1.62
C GLU A 23 -0.81 -8.03 -2.74
N LYS A 24 -0.58 -7.29 -3.82
CA LYS A 24 0.10 -7.80 -5.00
C LYS A 24 0.96 -6.72 -5.62
N ILE A 25 2.06 -7.15 -6.22
CA ILE A 25 2.89 -6.31 -7.07
C ILE A 25 2.97 -7.06 -8.39
N ILE A 26 2.46 -6.44 -9.45
CA ILE A 26 2.35 -7.06 -10.79
C ILE A 26 2.90 -6.06 -11.78
N GLY A 27 3.74 -6.52 -12.70
CA GLY A 27 4.22 -5.73 -13.81
C GLY A 27 5.61 -6.17 -14.24
N ASP A 28 6.17 -5.37 -15.12
CA ASP A 28 7.43 -5.64 -15.81
C ASP A 28 8.52 -4.70 -15.33
N LYS A 29 9.76 -4.97 -15.77
CA LYS A 29 10.94 -4.14 -15.47
C LYS A 29 10.78 -2.68 -15.90
N SER A 30 9.91 -2.41 -16.87
CA SER A 30 9.63 -1.04 -17.36
C SER A 30 8.51 -0.35 -16.57
N SER A 31 7.63 -1.09 -15.91
CA SER A 31 6.49 -0.53 -15.19
C SER A 31 5.87 -1.57 -14.26
N MET A 32 5.82 -1.25 -12.98
CA MET A 32 5.34 -2.14 -11.94
C MET A 32 4.16 -1.51 -11.20
N SER A 33 3.07 -2.25 -11.11
CA SER A 33 1.84 -1.84 -10.44
C SER A 33 1.75 -2.51 -9.07
N ILE A 34 1.69 -1.68 -8.03
CA ILE A 34 1.49 -2.05 -6.65
C ILE A 34 -0.01 -1.96 -6.38
N GLN A 35 -0.61 -3.10 -6.02
CA GLN A 35 -1.97 -3.15 -5.51
C GLN A 35 -1.93 -3.00 -3.99
N LEU A 36 -2.41 -1.86 -3.50
CA LEU A 36 -2.50 -1.53 -2.09
C LEU A 36 -3.96 -1.63 -1.64
N ALA A 37 -4.24 -2.60 -0.79
CA ALA A 37 -5.56 -2.82 -0.23
C ALA A 37 -5.66 -2.09 1.12
N TYR A 38 -6.73 -1.32 1.28
CA TYR A 38 -7.12 -0.64 2.51
C TYR A 38 -8.27 -1.40 3.17
N TYR A 39 -8.10 -1.67 4.45
CA TYR A 39 -9.05 -2.34 5.31
C TYR A 39 -9.49 -1.38 6.40
N ILE A 40 -10.73 -1.56 6.85
CA ILE A 40 -11.33 -0.70 7.90
C ILE A 40 -10.52 -0.82 9.19
N ASN A 41 -10.04 -2.03 9.51
CA ASN A 41 -9.23 -2.34 10.70
C ASN A 41 -8.37 -3.58 10.43
N GLN A 42 -7.35 -3.80 11.27
CA GLN A 42 -6.50 -5.00 11.22
C GLN A 42 -7.31 -6.30 11.36
N ILE A 43 -8.37 -6.27 12.17
CA ILE A 43 -9.30 -7.40 12.37
C ILE A 43 -9.92 -7.88 11.05
N ALA A 44 -10.15 -6.96 10.10
CA ALA A 44 -10.73 -7.31 8.80
C ALA A 44 -9.78 -8.20 7.98
N ILE A 45 -8.47 -8.04 8.12
CA ILE A 45 -7.49 -8.94 7.51
C ILE A 45 -7.52 -10.31 8.18
N GLU A 46 -7.56 -10.36 9.51
CA GLU A 46 -7.59 -11.64 10.25
C GLU A 46 -8.82 -12.48 9.87
N GLN A 47 -9.95 -11.80 9.63
CA GLN A 47 -11.19 -12.45 9.19
C GLN A 47 -11.27 -12.68 7.66
N LYS A 48 -10.21 -12.36 6.90
CA LYS A 48 -10.19 -12.44 5.42
C LYS A 48 -11.38 -11.71 4.76
N LEU A 49 -11.80 -10.61 5.35
CA LEU A 49 -12.86 -9.76 4.81
C LEU A 49 -12.35 -8.99 3.58
N VAL A 50 -13.30 -8.57 2.74
CA VAL A 50 -13.01 -7.76 1.56
C VAL A 50 -12.37 -6.42 1.96
N SER A 51 -11.41 -5.96 1.17
CA SER A 51 -10.81 -4.65 1.34
C SER A 51 -11.86 -3.57 1.10
N ALA A 52 -11.89 -2.56 1.98
CA ALA A 52 -12.81 -1.44 1.85
C ALA A 52 -12.46 -0.57 0.64
N TYR A 53 -11.17 -0.49 0.32
CA TYR A 53 -10.68 0.22 -0.85
C TYR A 53 -9.44 -0.47 -1.38
N THR A 54 -9.21 -0.38 -2.69
CA THR A 54 -7.98 -0.87 -3.29
C THR A 54 -7.49 0.20 -4.25
N GLU A 55 -6.21 0.51 -4.14
CA GLU A 55 -5.56 1.54 -4.93
C GLU A 55 -4.36 0.94 -5.66
N PHE A 56 -4.14 1.42 -6.87
CA PHE A 56 -3.07 0.95 -7.71
C PHE A 56 -2.06 2.06 -7.89
N TYR A 57 -0.83 1.80 -7.46
CA TYR A 57 0.28 2.72 -7.64
C TYR A 57 1.24 2.15 -8.67
N GLN A 58 1.63 2.95 -9.65
CA GLN A 58 2.56 2.54 -10.68
C GLN A 58 3.92 3.19 -10.40
N PHE A 59 4.98 2.38 -10.39
CA PHE A 59 6.35 2.84 -10.26
C PHE A 59 7.27 2.03 -11.17
N VAL A 60 8.45 2.58 -11.48
CA VAL A 60 9.48 1.86 -12.24
C VAL A 60 10.50 1.32 -11.24
N PRO A 61 10.61 -0.02 -11.07
CA PRO A 61 11.58 -0.61 -10.16
C PRO A 61 12.99 -0.50 -10.76
N SER A 62 14.00 -0.35 -9.89
CA SER A 62 15.40 -0.52 -10.31
C SER A 62 15.74 -2.01 -10.40
N ILE A 63 16.38 -2.38 -11.50
CA ILE A 63 16.82 -3.75 -11.83
C ILE A 63 18.32 -3.95 -11.64
N GLU A 64 19.02 -2.97 -11.06
CA GLU A 64 20.44 -3.12 -10.77
C GLU A 64 20.66 -4.22 -9.73
N ASP A 65 21.78 -4.94 -9.81
CA ASP A 65 22.08 -6.08 -8.93
C ASP A 65 22.14 -5.70 -7.43
N SER A 66 22.48 -4.44 -7.13
CA SER A 66 22.45 -3.88 -5.77
C SER A 66 21.08 -3.35 -5.34
N SER A 67 20.07 -3.42 -6.20
CA SER A 67 18.74 -2.90 -5.87
C SER A 67 18.06 -3.76 -4.82
N PRO A 68 17.37 -3.15 -3.84
CA PRO A 68 16.62 -3.92 -2.87
C PRO A 68 15.47 -4.68 -3.53
N ASN A 69 14.97 -5.73 -2.87
CA ASN A 69 13.81 -6.50 -3.34
C ASN A 69 12.65 -5.59 -3.77
N ILE A 70 11.91 -6.02 -4.80
CA ILE A 70 10.74 -5.30 -5.34
C ILE A 70 9.79 -4.82 -4.23
N PHE A 71 9.47 -5.67 -3.25
CA PHE A 71 8.64 -5.29 -2.12
C PHE A 71 9.18 -4.10 -1.32
N LYS A 72 10.49 -4.05 -1.11
CA LYS A 72 11.16 -2.96 -0.38
C LYS A 72 11.21 -1.68 -1.24
N GLN A 73 11.38 -1.80 -2.55
CA GLN A 73 11.27 -0.66 -3.46
C GLN A 73 9.86 -0.09 -3.49
N SER A 74 8.84 -0.95 -3.60
CA SER A 74 7.44 -0.54 -3.53
C SER A 74 7.12 0.14 -2.20
N TYR A 75 7.62 -0.40 -1.10
CA TYR A 75 7.44 0.18 0.23
C TYR A 75 8.10 1.57 0.34
N ASN A 76 9.34 1.70 -0.15
CA ASN A 76 10.04 2.99 -0.19
C ASN A 76 9.31 4.01 -1.07
N TYR A 77 8.80 3.59 -2.24
CA TYR A 77 7.98 4.43 -3.11
C TYR A 77 6.70 4.89 -2.41
N LEU A 78 6.00 4.01 -1.71
CA LEU A 78 4.81 4.41 -0.96
C LEU A 78 5.17 5.43 0.13
N LYS A 79 6.31 5.30 0.81
CA LYS A 79 6.77 6.28 1.80
C LYS A 79 7.13 7.64 1.22
N THR A 80 7.46 7.75 -0.08
CA THR A 80 7.71 9.06 -0.70
C THR A 80 6.41 9.81 -0.99
N LEU A 81 5.27 9.11 -1.04
CA LEU A 81 3.98 9.75 -1.27
C LEU A 81 3.54 10.51 -0.01
N PRO A 82 3.03 11.75 -0.17
CA PRO A 82 2.59 12.58 0.95
C PRO A 82 1.48 11.91 1.78
N GLU A 83 0.69 11.05 1.12
CA GLU A 83 -0.42 10.30 1.73
C GLU A 83 0.01 9.25 2.77
N PHE A 84 1.29 8.83 2.73
CA PHE A 84 1.85 7.86 3.67
C PHE A 84 2.89 8.48 4.60
N SER A 85 3.13 9.79 4.49
CA SER A 85 4.10 10.51 5.33
C SER A 85 3.73 10.46 6.83
N ASN A 86 2.44 10.30 7.14
CA ASN A 86 1.90 10.15 8.49
C ASN A 86 1.42 8.73 8.81
N ALA A 87 1.72 7.75 7.96
CA ALA A 87 1.27 6.38 8.16
C ALA A 87 2.20 5.63 9.15
N ILE A 88 1.60 4.83 10.04
CA ILE A 88 2.32 4.02 11.03
C ILE A 88 2.69 2.67 10.41
N GLU A 89 3.97 2.33 10.42
CA GLU A 89 4.49 1.08 9.89
C GLU A 89 4.12 -0.11 10.80
N VAL A 90 3.54 -1.18 10.24
CA VAL A 90 3.08 -2.38 10.98
C VAL A 90 3.36 -3.71 10.26
#